data_AF-A0AAE3J6K4-F1
#
_entry.id   AF-A0AAE3J6K4-F1
#
_cell.length_a   1.000
_cell.length_b   1.000
_cell.length_c   1.000
_cell.angle_alpha   90.00
_cell.angle_beta   90.00
_cell.angle_gamma   90.00
#
_symmetry.space_group_name_H-M   'P 1'
#
loop_
_entity.id
_entity.type
_entity.pdbx_description
1 polymer ?
#
loop_
_entity_poly.entity_id
_entity_poly.type
_entity_poly.pdbx_seq_one_letter_code
_entity_poly.pdbx_strand_id
1 'polypeptide(L)'
;MNKRRGTSTSKGLTCDAHAVTWATITLVAFPFIALCANIAGFGPLASFIGGAMGSMLVLLAEFVTCGRLWFSDPCIEEWFSHPASSYRLLSMVGILMLLFQTFIIMGFIASREFDGSVVRFIMARQCDNPSDTWFTRICRTEIPQTDLISDPISSAMREEAAKKLFPGSQLVTCAIHPIKQDRDDRNVTRTAIIRCDQWIVGSIVKRPVSFQNATALVAASMHVEDDGSYRVDQWSDDPSSDAWKTIAKPIAEATDDILSKSTNLSVVKMELAAETEDRIFAELQRR
;
A
#
# COMPACT_ATOMS: atom_id res chain seq x y z
N MET A 1 9.72 74.83 -23.19
CA MET A 1 10.53 73.71 -22.65
C MET A 1 9.82 72.41 -22.98
N ASN A 2 10.22 71.75 -24.07
CA ASN A 2 9.60 70.50 -24.54
C ASN A 2 10.31 69.29 -23.92
N LYS A 3 9.61 68.61 -23.00
CA LYS A 3 10.00 67.35 -22.40
C LYS A 3 9.87 66.25 -23.46
N ARG A 4 10.97 65.94 -24.16
CA ARG A 4 11.05 64.78 -25.07
C ARG A 4 10.79 63.52 -24.25
N ARG A 5 9.59 62.94 -24.36
CA ARG A 5 9.33 61.55 -23.97
C ARG A 5 10.16 60.68 -24.90
N GLY A 6 11.25 60.12 -24.39
CA GLY A 6 11.90 58.99 -25.01
C GLY A 6 10.91 57.84 -25.01
N THR A 7 10.29 57.57 -26.15
CA THR A 7 9.62 56.31 -26.42
C THR A 7 10.69 55.24 -26.46
N SER A 8 10.94 54.61 -25.29
CA SER A 8 11.62 53.33 -25.23
C SER A 8 10.79 52.37 -26.06
N THR A 9 11.28 52.08 -27.26
CA THR A 9 10.78 51.02 -28.11
C THR A 9 11.10 49.74 -27.36
N SER A 10 10.11 49.23 -26.62
CA SER A 10 10.07 47.85 -26.15
C SER A 10 10.23 46.96 -27.38
N LYS A 11 11.48 46.65 -27.72
CA LYS A 11 11.80 45.48 -28.54
C LYS A 11 11.34 44.33 -27.67
N GLY A 12 10.22 43.70 -28.03
CA GLY A 12 9.73 42.54 -27.30
C GLY A 12 10.87 41.53 -27.20
N LEU A 13 11.42 41.35 -26.00
CA LEU A 13 12.33 40.26 -25.72
C LEU A 13 11.53 38.99 -25.99
N THR A 14 11.87 38.32 -27.08
CA THR A 14 11.36 37.00 -27.37
C THR A 14 12.19 36.05 -26.52
N CYS A 15 11.58 35.47 -25.49
CA CYS A 15 12.26 34.47 -24.67
C CYS A 15 12.69 33.31 -25.56
N ASP A 16 13.90 32.80 -25.34
CA ASP A 16 14.36 31.61 -26.04
C ASP A 16 13.44 30.43 -25.70
N ALA A 17 12.83 29.84 -26.72
CA ALA A 17 11.93 28.69 -26.58
C ALA A 17 12.64 27.51 -25.89
N HIS A 18 13.96 27.42 -26.05
CA HIS A 18 14.78 26.41 -25.41
C HIS A 18 14.80 26.59 -23.88
N ALA A 19 15.07 27.81 -23.39
CA ALA A 19 15.10 28.11 -21.97
C ALA A 19 13.72 27.87 -21.31
N VAL A 20 12.63 28.23 -22.00
CA VAL A 20 11.26 27.97 -21.52
C VAL A 20 10.97 26.47 -21.41
N THR A 21 11.47 25.66 -22.33
CA THR A 21 11.28 24.21 -22.33
C THR A 21 11.96 23.58 -21.12
N TRP A 22 13.23 23.91 -20.88
CA TRP A 22 13.98 23.41 -19.72
C TRP A 22 13.43 23.89 -18.38
N ALA A 23 12.98 25.14 -18.30
CA ALA A 23 12.27 25.65 -17.12
C ALA A 23 11.04 24.79 -16.81
N THR A 24 10.24 24.48 -17.84
CA THR A 24 9.03 23.66 -17.70
C THR A 24 9.36 22.24 -17.24
N ILE A 25 10.33 21.59 -17.88
CA ILE A 25 10.75 20.23 -17.52
C ILE A 25 11.26 20.20 -16.06
N THR A 26 12.07 21.18 -15.67
CA THR A 26 12.62 21.27 -14.30
C THR A 26 11.51 21.41 -13.26
N LEU A 27 10.50 22.25 -13.54
CA LEU A 27 9.37 22.50 -12.65
C LEU A 27 8.43 21.28 -12.55
N VAL A 28 8.22 20.54 -13.63
CA VAL A 28 7.37 19.34 -13.66
C VAL A 28 8.08 18.13 -13.06
N ALA A 29 9.40 18.05 -13.16
CA ALA A 29 10.19 16.94 -12.63
C ALA A 29 10.01 16.75 -11.11
N PHE A 30 9.93 17.84 -10.35
CA PHE A 30 9.76 17.78 -8.90
C PHE A 30 8.48 17.02 -8.47
N PRO A 31 7.27 17.48 -8.83
CA PRO A 31 6.04 16.81 -8.41
C PRO A 31 5.92 15.42 -9.01
N PHE A 32 6.43 15.18 -10.22
CA PHE A 32 6.38 13.88 -10.86
C PHE A 32 7.23 12.84 -10.10
N ILE A 33 8.48 13.17 -9.78
CA ILE A 33 9.39 12.27 -9.09
C ILE A 33 8.98 12.09 -7.63
N ALA A 34 8.52 13.15 -6.97
CA ALA A 34 7.96 13.05 -5.62
C ALA A 34 6.72 12.13 -5.59
N LEU A 35 5.86 12.18 -6.62
CA LEU A 35 4.72 11.27 -6.75
C LEU A 35 5.17 9.82 -6.95
N CYS A 36 6.12 9.56 -7.87
CA CYS A 36 6.65 8.23 -8.10
C CYS A 36 7.31 7.64 -6.84
N ALA A 37 8.06 8.44 -6.09
CA ALA A 37 8.66 8.03 -4.82
C ALA A 37 7.58 7.68 -3.78
N ASN A 38 6.53 8.48 -3.69
CA ASN A 38 5.41 8.18 -2.78
C ASN A 38 4.67 6.90 -3.18
N ILE A 39 4.45 6.66 -4.48
CA ILE A 39 3.85 5.41 -5.00
C ILE A 39 4.73 4.20 -4.66
N ALA A 40 6.05 4.36 -4.69
CA ALA A 40 7.01 3.32 -4.27
C ALA A 40 7.11 3.13 -2.74
N GLY A 41 6.30 3.84 -1.95
CA GLY A 41 6.23 3.70 -0.49
C GLY A 41 7.31 4.48 0.28
N PHE A 42 8.02 5.42 -0.37
CA PHE A 42 8.97 6.27 0.34
C PHE A 42 8.26 7.30 1.22
N GLY A 43 8.76 7.48 2.45
CA GLY A 43 8.22 8.46 3.39
C GLY A 43 8.25 9.91 2.86
N PRO A 44 7.49 10.85 3.47
CA PRO A 44 7.31 12.19 2.93
C PRO A 44 8.60 12.99 2.73
N LEU A 45 9.54 12.88 3.68
CA LEU A 45 10.84 13.54 3.59
C LEU A 45 11.70 12.94 2.46
N ALA A 46 11.70 11.62 2.31
CA ALA A 46 12.44 10.94 1.25
C ALA A 46 11.85 11.26 -0.14
N SER A 47 10.53 11.31 -0.27
CA SER A 47 9.84 11.72 -1.50
C SER A 47 10.12 13.18 -1.87
N PHE A 48 10.18 14.08 -0.88
CA PHE A 48 10.59 15.47 -1.09
C PHE A 48 12.04 15.58 -1.58
N ILE A 49 12.97 14.88 -0.91
CA ILE A 49 14.38 14.84 -1.31
C ILE A 49 14.53 14.25 -2.72
N GLY A 50 13.79 13.19 -3.03
CA GLY A 50 13.76 12.56 -4.35
C GLY A 50 13.29 13.53 -5.43
N GLY A 51 12.19 14.26 -5.19
CA GLY A 51 11.72 15.32 -6.09
C GLY A 51 12.76 16.42 -6.31
N ALA A 52 13.41 16.88 -5.22
CA ALA A 52 14.46 17.89 -5.29
C ALA A 52 15.68 17.42 -6.08
N MET A 53 16.15 16.19 -5.83
CA MET A 53 17.23 15.57 -6.60
C MET A 53 16.84 15.41 -8.08
N GLY A 54 15.58 15.06 -8.34
CA GLY A 54 15.02 14.96 -9.69
C GLY A 54 15.13 16.26 -10.49
N SER A 55 14.65 17.37 -9.94
CA SER A 55 14.80 18.68 -10.57
C SER A 55 16.27 19.11 -10.69
N MET A 56 17.12 18.77 -9.70
CA MET A 56 18.55 19.04 -9.77
C MET A 56 19.24 18.26 -10.90
N LEU A 57 18.84 17.00 -11.13
CA LEU A 57 19.34 16.19 -12.25
C LEU A 57 18.92 16.76 -13.60
N VAL A 58 17.71 17.32 -13.72
CA VAL A 58 17.28 18.02 -14.94
C VAL A 58 18.12 19.27 -15.18
N LEU A 59 18.39 20.07 -14.15
CA LEU A 59 19.28 21.23 -14.26
C LEU A 59 20.72 20.81 -14.66
N LEU A 60 21.22 19.71 -14.09
CA LEU A 60 22.52 19.18 -14.44
C LEU A 60 22.56 18.70 -15.90
N ALA A 61 21.51 18.01 -16.34
CA ALA A 61 21.38 17.55 -17.72
C ALA A 61 21.39 18.74 -18.69
N GLU A 62 20.61 19.79 -18.39
CA GLU A 62 20.61 21.03 -19.18
C GLU A 62 22.01 21.65 -19.25
N PHE A 63 22.68 21.78 -18.10
CA PHE A 63 24.03 22.37 -18.04
C PHE A 63 25.02 21.58 -18.90
N VAL A 64 24.94 20.25 -18.90
CA VAL A 64 25.82 19.39 -19.72
C VAL A 64 25.48 19.52 -21.21
N THR A 65 24.20 19.57 -21.58
CA THR A 65 23.79 19.62 -22.99
C THR A 65 24.00 20.98 -23.63
N CYS A 66 23.83 22.06 -22.85
CA CYS A 66 23.70 23.42 -23.39
C CYS A 66 24.77 24.38 -22.83
N GLY A 67 25.53 23.97 -21.80
CA GLY A 67 26.57 24.79 -21.18
C GLY A 67 26.06 26.00 -20.39
N ARG A 68 24.73 26.16 -20.27
CA ARG A 68 24.06 27.28 -19.63
C ARG A 68 22.73 26.82 -19.06
N LEU A 69 22.35 27.36 -17.91
CA LEU A 69 21.09 27.05 -17.23
C LEU A 69 19.98 28.01 -17.69
N TRP A 70 18.74 27.53 -17.78
CA TRP A 70 17.60 28.30 -18.31
C TRP A 70 17.38 29.61 -17.54
N PHE A 71 17.59 29.60 -16.22
CA PHE A 71 17.41 30.80 -15.39
C PHE A 71 18.48 31.88 -15.63
N SER A 72 19.53 31.57 -16.41
CA SER A 72 20.52 32.56 -16.84
C SER A 72 20.06 33.33 -18.09
N ASP A 73 18.91 33.01 -18.68
CA ASP A 73 18.35 33.77 -19.81
C ASP A 73 17.84 35.14 -19.35
N PRO A 74 18.29 36.27 -19.95
CA PRO A 74 17.89 37.61 -19.54
C PRO A 74 16.39 37.86 -19.64
N CYS A 75 15.68 37.17 -20.55
CA CYS A 75 14.21 37.26 -20.64
C CYS A 75 13.55 36.64 -19.40
N ILE A 76 14.09 35.53 -18.91
CA ILE A 76 13.61 34.84 -17.71
C ILE A 76 14.00 35.61 -16.45
N GLU A 77 15.23 36.12 -16.40
CA GLU A 77 15.71 36.98 -15.31
C GLU A 77 14.84 38.24 -15.17
N GLU A 78 14.53 38.92 -16.27
CA GLU A 78 13.61 40.06 -16.28
C GLU A 78 12.21 39.64 -15.80
N TRP A 79 11.74 38.46 -16.20
CA TRP A 79 10.49 37.89 -15.69
C TRP A 79 10.53 37.73 -14.17
N PHE A 80 11.55 37.08 -13.60
CA PHE A 80 11.66 36.89 -12.14
C PHE A 80 11.92 38.18 -11.36
N SER A 81 12.55 39.17 -11.98
CA SER A 81 12.79 40.49 -11.37
C SER A 81 11.52 41.31 -11.20
N HIS A 82 10.45 40.99 -11.94
CA HIS A 82 9.18 41.68 -11.83
C HIS A 82 8.46 41.27 -10.53
N PRO A 83 8.06 42.21 -9.65
CA PRO A 83 7.41 41.87 -8.38
C PRO A 83 6.05 41.17 -8.54
N ALA A 84 5.44 41.26 -9.72
CA ALA A 84 4.20 40.56 -10.05
C ALA A 84 4.43 39.10 -10.49
N SER A 85 5.65 38.72 -10.84
CA SER A 85 5.94 37.40 -11.39
C SER A 85 6.01 36.32 -10.33
N SER A 86 6.49 36.64 -9.13
CA SER A 86 6.40 35.74 -7.97
C SER A 86 4.94 35.41 -7.64
N TYR A 87 4.05 36.41 -7.66
CA TYR A 87 2.61 36.22 -7.47
C TYR A 87 1.99 35.39 -8.59
N ARG A 88 2.36 35.65 -9.85
CA ARG A 88 1.87 34.86 -11.00
C ARG A 88 2.34 33.41 -10.93
N LEU A 89 3.59 33.17 -10.58
CA LEU A 89 4.15 31.83 -10.46
C LEU A 89 3.52 31.08 -9.27
N LEU A 90 3.29 31.76 -8.14
CA LEU A 90 2.53 31.21 -7.02
C LEU A 90 1.09 30.86 -7.42
N SER A 91 0.42 31.74 -8.18
CA SER A 91 -0.93 31.49 -8.69
C SER A 91 -0.96 30.31 -9.65
N MET A 92 0.05 30.18 -10.52
CA MET A 92 0.16 29.07 -11.46
C MET A 92 0.43 27.74 -10.75
N VAL A 93 1.32 27.72 -9.75
CA VAL A 93 1.54 26.57 -8.87
C VAL A 93 0.25 26.21 -8.13
N GLY A 94 -0.48 27.21 -7.62
CA GLY A 94 -1.79 27.01 -6.98
C GLY A 94 -2.82 26.38 -7.92
N ILE A 95 -2.93 26.87 -9.16
CA ILE A 95 -3.81 26.31 -10.19
C ILE A 95 -3.39 24.88 -10.54
N LEU A 96 -2.09 24.62 -10.72
CA LEU A 96 -1.57 23.29 -11.03
C LEU A 96 -1.87 22.32 -9.89
N MET A 97 -1.71 22.77 -8.64
CA MET A 97 -2.03 21.98 -7.46
C MET A 97 -3.52 21.69 -7.35
N LEU A 98 -4.38 22.67 -7.67
CA LEU A 98 -5.84 22.48 -7.74
C LEU A 98 -6.23 21.50 -8.84
N LEU A 99 -5.63 21.59 -10.02
CA LEU A 99 -5.86 20.63 -11.12
C LEU A 99 -5.43 19.22 -10.71
N PHE A 100 -4.27 19.09 -10.05
CA PHE A 100 -3.79 17.81 -9.55
C PHE A 100 -4.72 17.23 -8.46
N GLN A 101 -5.15 18.06 -7.50
CA GLN A 101 -6.15 17.67 -6.50
C GLN A 101 -7.47 17.26 -7.16
N THR A 102 -7.92 18.00 -8.16
CA THR A 102 -9.16 17.69 -8.89
C THR A 102 -9.03 16.39 -9.67
N PHE A 103 -7.88 16.12 -10.28
CA PHE A 103 -7.61 14.86 -10.97
C PHE A 103 -7.60 13.68 -10.00
N ILE A 104 -6.99 13.86 -8.82
CA ILE A 104 -7.06 12.89 -7.73
C ILE A 104 -8.52 12.67 -7.29
N ILE A 105 -9.30 13.72 -7.03
CA ILE A 105 -10.73 13.67 -6.65
C ILE A 105 -11.58 13.00 -7.74
N MET A 106 -11.35 13.29 -9.00
CA MET A 106 -12.02 12.60 -10.11
C MET A 106 -11.60 11.14 -10.20
N GLY A 107 -10.33 10.82 -9.94
CA GLY A 107 -9.84 9.45 -9.82
C GLY A 107 -10.54 8.66 -8.71
N PHE A 108 -10.76 9.31 -7.55
CA PHE A 108 -11.58 8.78 -6.45
C PHE A 108 -13.01 8.46 -6.92
N ILE A 109 -13.66 9.40 -7.60
CA ILE A 109 -15.06 9.21 -8.05
C ILE A 109 -15.17 8.14 -9.16
N ALA A 110 -14.18 8.07 -10.05
CA ALA A 110 -14.25 7.24 -11.26
C ALA A 110 -13.80 5.78 -11.04
N SER A 111 -13.05 5.47 -9.98
CA SER A 111 -12.49 4.12 -9.79
C SER A 111 -12.59 3.62 -8.35
N ARG A 112 -13.35 2.54 -8.15
CA ARG A 112 -13.52 1.87 -6.83
C ARG A 112 -12.22 1.30 -6.25
N GLU A 113 -11.22 1.03 -7.09
CA GLU A 113 -9.93 0.47 -6.66
C GLU A 113 -9.01 1.53 -6.04
N PHE A 114 -9.18 2.81 -6.42
CA PHE A 114 -8.36 3.92 -5.93
C PHE A 114 -8.83 4.41 -4.54
N ASP A 115 -10.13 4.26 -4.25
CA ASP A 115 -10.72 4.54 -2.94
C ASP A 115 -10.04 3.75 -1.81
N GLY A 116 -9.81 2.45 -2.01
CA GLY A 116 -9.23 1.58 -0.98
C GLY A 116 -7.80 1.98 -0.60
N SER A 117 -6.96 2.25 -1.58
CA SER A 117 -5.53 2.54 -1.36
C SER A 117 -5.31 3.90 -0.68
N VAL A 118 -6.11 4.91 -1.04
CA VAL A 118 -5.93 6.26 -0.48
C VAL A 118 -6.67 6.44 0.85
N VAL A 119 -7.84 5.82 1.06
CA VAL A 119 -8.48 5.77 2.39
C VAL A 119 -7.55 5.05 3.38
N ARG A 120 -6.89 3.96 2.97
CA ARG A 120 -5.85 3.30 3.77
C ARG A 120 -4.66 4.22 4.05
N PHE A 121 -4.20 5.00 3.06
CA PHE A 121 -3.12 5.97 3.26
C PHE A 121 -3.49 7.08 4.26
N ILE A 122 -4.70 7.64 4.15
CA ILE A 122 -5.19 8.69 5.06
C ILE A 122 -5.39 8.12 6.47
N MET A 123 -6.01 6.94 6.60
CA MET A 123 -6.17 6.24 7.87
C MET A 123 -4.82 5.92 8.52
N ALA A 124 -3.89 5.29 7.78
CA ALA A 124 -2.56 4.96 8.30
C ALA A 124 -1.83 6.19 8.85
N ARG A 125 -1.91 7.32 8.13
CA ARG A 125 -1.26 8.57 8.54
C ARG A 125 -1.94 9.27 9.72
N GLN A 126 -3.27 9.22 9.82
CA GLN A 126 -4.03 9.79 10.94
C GLN A 126 -3.95 8.92 12.20
N CYS A 127 -3.72 7.62 12.04
CA CYS A 127 -3.54 6.67 13.15
C CYS A 127 -2.12 6.64 13.71
N ASP A 128 -1.12 7.14 12.98
CA ASP A 128 0.27 7.25 13.45
C ASP A 128 0.44 8.32 14.54
N ASN A 129 -0.42 9.36 14.54
CA ASN A 129 -0.42 10.39 15.58
C ASN A 129 -1.82 11.03 15.70
N PRO A 130 -2.78 10.35 16.35
CA PRO A 130 -4.18 10.79 16.34
C PRO A 130 -4.32 12.08 17.17
N SER A 131 -4.64 13.19 16.49
CA SER A 131 -4.85 14.48 17.13
C SER A 131 -6.17 14.60 17.87
N ASP A 132 -7.12 13.68 17.62
CA ASP A 132 -8.50 13.79 18.06
C ASP A 132 -9.07 12.46 18.57
N THR A 133 -9.89 12.52 19.62
CA THR A 133 -10.43 11.34 20.33
C THR A 133 -11.35 10.46 19.46
N TRP A 134 -11.97 11.05 18.44
CA TRP A 134 -12.75 10.35 17.42
C TRP A 134 -11.88 9.43 16.56
N PHE A 135 -10.76 9.94 16.05
CA PHE A 135 -9.81 9.14 15.27
C PHE A 135 -9.16 8.06 16.13
N THR A 136 -8.92 8.30 17.42
CA THR A 136 -8.40 7.25 18.32
C THR A 136 -9.36 6.06 18.46
N ARG A 137 -10.68 6.27 18.34
CA ARG A 137 -11.67 5.16 18.33
C ARG A 137 -11.64 4.40 17.02
N ILE A 138 -11.64 5.11 15.88
CA ILE A 138 -11.58 4.50 14.55
C ILE A 138 -10.27 3.72 14.38
N CYS A 139 -9.13 4.30 14.74
CA CYS A 139 -7.83 3.62 14.72
C CYS A 139 -7.75 2.40 15.67
N ARG A 140 -8.66 2.29 16.66
CA ARG A 140 -8.79 1.11 17.54
C ARG A 140 -9.76 0.05 17.03
N THR A 141 -10.70 0.41 16.15
CA THR A 141 -11.80 -0.46 15.70
C THR A 141 -11.77 -0.81 14.21
N GLU A 142 -11.06 -0.03 13.40
CA GLU A 142 -10.85 -0.22 11.97
C GLU A 142 -9.36 -0.12 11.65
N ILE A 143 -8.59 -1.09 12.13
CA ILE A 143 -7.48 -1.56 11.29
C ILE A 143 -8.13 -2.59 10.36
N PRO A 144 -8.56 -2.25 9.13
CA PRO A 144 -8.69 -3.26 8.11
C PRO A 144 -7.28 -3.80 7.89
N GLN A 145 -7.00 -4.94 8.49
CA GLN A 145 -5.80 -5.73 8.26
C GLN A 145 -5.82 -6.20 6.81
N THR A 146 -5.34 -5.37 5.91
CA THR A 146 -4.94 -5.73 4.55
C THR A 146 -4.04 -4.57 4.12
N ASP A 147 -2.71 -4.69 4.07
CA ASP A 147 -1.96 -5.78 3.46
C ASP A 147 -0.53 -5.90 4.03
N LEU A 148 0.03 -7.12 3.97
CA LEU A 148 1.47 -7.41 3.80
C LEU A 148 2.47 -7.25 4.96
N ILE A 149 2.03 -7.04 6.20
CA ILE A 149 2.77 -7.66 7.32
C ILE A 149 1.94 -8.86 7.72
N SER A 150 2.21 -10.01 7.08
CA SER A 150 1.53 -11.25 7.47
C SER A 150 1.75 -11.41 8.97
N ASP A 151 0.68 -11.49 9.75
CA ASP A 151 0.78 -12.02 11.10
C ASP A 151 1.62 -13.31 11.01
N PRO A 152 2.85 -13.33 11.54
CA PRO A 152 3.81 -14.38 11.21
C PRO A 152 3.32 -15.74 11.70
N ILE A 153 2.48 -15.74 12.74
CA ILE A 153 1.74 -16.90 13.24
C ILE A 153 0.74 -17.39 12.19
N SER A 154 -0.10 -16.50 11.66
CA SER A 154 -1.05 -16.86 10.60
C SER A 154 -0.34 -17.31 9.32
N SER A 155 0.82 -16.74 9.00
CA SER A 155 1.62 -17.17 7.85
C SER A 155 2.14 -18.59 8.03
N ALA A 156 2.74 -18.89 9.18
CA ALA A 156 3.22 -20.23 9.51
C ALA A 156 2.08 -21.26 9.50
N MET A 157 0.93 -20.92 10.09
CA MET A 157 -0.25 -21.78 10.05
C MET A 157 -0.79 -22.01 8.64
N ARG A 158 -0.80 -20.99 7.75
CA ARG A 158 -1.26 -21.14 6.36
C ARG A 158 -0.32 -22.05 5.57
N GLU A 159 0.98 -21.87 5.75
CA GLU A 159 1.98 -22.69 5.08
C GLU A 159 1.87 -24.16 5.50
N GLU A 160 1.74 -24.40 6.80
CA GLU A 160 1.55 -25.75 7.32
C GLU A 160 0.20 -26.35 6.90
N ALA A 161 -0.87 -25.54 6.87
CA ALA A 161 -2.17 -25.97 6.36
C ALA A 161 -2.11 -26.44 4.91
N ALA A 162 -1.41 -25.69 4.04
CA ALA A 162 -1.24 -26.06 2.64
C ALA A 162 -0.52 -27.41 2.50
N LYS A 163 0.52 -27.64 3.31
CA LYS A 163 1.28 -28.92 3.32
C LYS A 163 0.42 -30.09 3.82
N LYS A 164 -0.38 -29.88 4.87
CA LYS A 164 -1.18 -30.94 5.53
C LYS A 164 -2.46 -31.28 4.77
N LEU A 165 -3.21 -30.27 4.32
CA LEU A 165 -4.50 -30.45 3.67
C LEU A 165 -4.39 -30.81 2.19
N PHE A 166 -3.33 -30.34 1.51
CA PHE A 166 -3.13 -30.55 0.07
C PHE A 166 -1.68 -30.98 -0.27
N PRO A 167 -1.23 -32.14 0.24
CA PRO A 167 0.15 -32.59 0.03
C PRO A 167 0.46 -32.74 -1.47
N GLY A 168 1.59 -32.15 -1.91
CA GLY A 168 2.08 -32.25 -3.29
C GLY A 168 1.42 -31.30 -4.29
N SER A 169 0.56 -30.39 -3.85
CA SER A 169 -0.13 -29.43 -4.72
C SER A 169 0.73 -28.19 -4.98
N GLN A 170 0.81 -27.75 -6.24
CA GLN A 170 1.66 -26.61 -6.64
C GLN A 170 1.01 -25.23 -6.48
N LEU A 171 -0.31 -25.17 -6.39
CA LEU A 171 -1.06 -23.91 -6.35
C LEU A 171 -2.22 -24.02 -5.35
N VAL A 172 -1.89 -23.72 -4.09
CA VAL A 172 -2.82 -23.73 -2.96
C VAL A 172 -2.76 -22.37 -2.29
N THR A 173 -3.93 -21.80 -2.00
CA THR A 173 -4.01 -20.64 -1.11
C THR A 173 -4.83 -21.01 0.10
N CYS A 174 -4.40 -20.51 1.26
CA CYS A 174 -5.09 -20.72 2.52
C CYS A 174 -5.44 -19.39 3.18
N ALA A 175 -6.64 -19.33 3.74
CA ALA A 175 -7.18 -18.26 4.54
C ALA A 175 -7.39 -18.75 5.98
N ILE A 176 -7.28 -17.85 6.96
CA ILE A 176 -7.36 -18.20 8.39
C ILE A 176 -8.23 -17.20 9.11
N HIS A 177 -9.22 -17.73 9.83
CA HIS A 177 -10.04 -16.99 10.78
C HIS A 177 -9.62 -17.38 12.21
N PRO A 178 -8.86 -16.54 12.91
CA PRO A 178 -8.39 -16.88 14.25
C PRO A 178 -9.55 -16.93 15.26
N ILE A 179 -9.54 -17.93 16.13
CA ILE A 179 -10.50 -18.07 17.22
C ILE A 179 -9.88 -17.58 18.52
N LYS A 180 -8.78 -18.23 18.94
CA LYS A 180 -8.10 -17.92 20.20
C LYS A 180 -6.62 -18.17 20.06
N GLN A 181 -5.85 -17.36 20.78
CA GLN A 181 -4.41 -17.50 20.90
C GLN A 181 -4.03 -17.41 22.38
N ASP A 182 -3.07 -18.24 22.76
CA ASP A 182 -2.35 -18.18 24.01
C ASP A 182 -0.85 -18.15 23.72
N ARG A 183 -0.10 -17.37 24.50
CA ARG A 183 1.33 -17.15 24.28
C ARG A 183 2.07 -17.30 25.60
N ASP A 184 2.99 -18.25 25.62
CA ASP A 184 3.85 -18.56 26.75
C ASP A 184 5.31 -18.47 26.33
N ASP A 185 5.93 -17.31 26.61
CA ASP A 185 7.32 -16.98 26.26
C ASP A 185 7.67 -17.27 24.78
N ARG A 186 8.32 -18.41 24.52
CA ARG A 186 8.73 -18.89 23.18
C ARG A 186 7.71 -19.81 22.50
N ASN A 187 6.63 -20.19 23.17
CA ASN A 187 5.61 -21.08 22.63
C ASN A 187 4.30 -20.32 22.42
N VAL A 188 3.65 -20.56 21.28
CA VAL A 188 2.36 -19.97 20.93
C VAL A 188 1.40 -21.07 20.55
N THR A 189 0.27 -21.13 21.25
CA THR A 189 -0.83 -22.02 20.92
C THR A 189 -1.95 -21.22 20.28
N ARG A 190 -2.47 -21.68 19.13
CA ARG A 190 -3.55 -20.99 18.43
C ARG A 190 -4.58 -21.96 17.88
N THR A 191 -5.84 -21.62 18.06
CA THR A 191 -6.98 -22.24 17.38
C THR A 191 -7.52 -21.30 16.30
N ALA A 192 -7.83 -21.86 15.13
CA ALA A 192 -8.36 -21.11 14.02
C ALA A 192 -9.20 -21.99 13.08
N ILE A 193 -10.13 -21.37 12.34
CA ILE A 193 -10.78 -22.01 11.20
C ILE A 193 -9.93 -21.68 9.97
N ILE A 194 -9.47 -22.71 9.29
CA ILE A 194 -8.63 -22.58 8.10
C ILE A 194 -9.40 -23.12 6.91
N ARG A 195 -9.40 -22.35 5.82
CA ARG A 195 -9.85 -22.81 4.51
C ARG A 195 -8.67 -22.78 3.56
N CYS A 196 -8.44 -23.89 2.86
CA CYS A 196 -7.49 -23.95 1.76
C CYS A 196 -8.24 -24.29 0.47
N ASP A 197 -7.87 -23.62 -0.62
CA ASP A 197 -8.37 -23.85 -1.97
C ASP A 197 -7.21 -24.25 -2.87
N GLN A 198 -7.42 -25.28 -3.67
CA GLN A 198 -6.50 -25.72 -4.71
C GLN A 198 -7.00 -25.18 -6.05
N TRP A 199 -6.09 -24.54 -6.79
CA TRP A 199 -6.43 -23.76 -7.97
C TRP A 199 -5.89 -24.38 -9.25
N ILE A 200 -6.66 -24.28 -10.32
CA ILE A 200 -6.20 -24.49 -11.70
C ILE A 200 -6.33 -23.18 -12.45
N VAL A 201 -5.27 -22.79 -13.15
CA VAL A 201 -5.30 -21.62 -14.04
C VAL A 201 -5.55 -22.11 -15.45
N GLY A 202 -6.77 -21.88 -15.95
CA GLY A 202 -7.14 -22.26 -17.31
C GLY A 202 -6.39 -21.42 -18.36
N SER A 203 -5.88 -22.08 -19.40
CA SER A 203 -5.15 -21.42 -20.50
C SER A 203 -6.00 -20.42 -21.29
N ILE A 204 -7.32 -20.61 -21.33
CA ILE A 204 -8.24 -19.81 -22.14
C ILE A 204 -8.76 -18.58 -21.37
N VAL A 205 -9.17 -18.77 -20.11
CA VAL A 205 -9.84 -17.72 -19.32
C VAL A 205 -8.83 -16.92 -18.47
N LYS A 206 -7.60 -17.42 -18.28
CA LYS A 206 -6.55 -16.86 -17.38
C LYS A 206 -7.04 -16.51 -15.97
N ARG A 207 -8.22 -17.02 -15.58
CA ARG A 207 -8.77 -16.86 -14.24
C ARG A 207 -8.51 -18.13 -13.45
N PRO A 208 -8.01 -18.02 -12.21
CA PRO A 208 -7.91 -19.17 -11.33
C PRO A 208 -9.30 -19.68 -11.01
N VAL A 209 -9.50 -21.00 -11.11
CA VAL A 209 -10.73 -21.66 -10.66
C VAL A 209 -10.35 -22.62 -9.54
N SER A 210 -10.97 -22.44 -8.38
CA SER A 210 -10.85 -23.39 -7.26
C SER A 210 -11.58 -24.66 -7.66
N PHE A 211 -10.86 -25.77 -7.73
CA PHE A 211 -11.44 -27.07 -8.11
C PHE A 211 -11.58 -28.02 -6.91
N GLN A 212 -10.84 -27.75 -5.84
CA GLN A 212 -10.93 -28.50 -4.60
C GLN A 212 -10.72 -27.55 -3.42
N ASN A 213 -11.50 -27.73 -2.36
CA ASN A 213 -11.36 -26.96 -1.13
C ASN A 213 -11.46 -27.85 0.10
N ALA A 214 -10.79 -27.43 1.17
CA ALA A 214 -10.83 -28.06 2.47
C ALA A 214 -11.02 -26.95 3.52
N THR A 215 -11.92 -27.17 4.47
CA THR A 215 -12.11 -26.27 5.62
C THR A 215 -12.03 -27.10 6.89
N ALA A 216 -11.13 -26.72 7.79
CA ALA A 216 -10.92 -27.42 9.04
C ALA A 216 -10.79 -26.43 10.19
N LEU A 217 -11.27 -26.86 11.36
CA LEU A 217 -10.92 -26.23 12.62
C LEU A 217 -9.57 -26.80 13.04
N VAL A 218 -8.57 -25.94 13.27
CA VAL A 218 -7.17 -26.31 13.50
C VAL A 218 -6.68 -25.79 14.85
N ALA A 219 -5.94 -26.62 15.57
CA ALA A 219 -5.17 -26.27 16.75
C ALA A 219 -3.70 -26.52 16.44
N ALA A 220 -2.89 -25.47 16.60
CA ALA A 220 -1.46 -25.53 16.37
C ALA A 220 -0.69 -25.01 17.58
N SER A 221 0.38 -25.71 17.93
CA SER A 221 1.43 -25.20 18.82
C SER A 221 2.64 -24.85 17.97
N MET A 222 3.16 -23.65 18.19
CA MET A 222 4.25 -23.06 17.42
C MET A 222 5.36 -22.60 18.35
N HIS A 223 6.61 -22.75 17.91
CA HIS A 223 7.77 -22.21 18.57
C HIS A 223 8.26 -20.95 17.86
N VAL A 224 8.62 -19.94 18.63
CA VAL A 224 9.27 -18.71 18.14
C VAL A 224 10.75 -19.00 17.97
N GLU A 225 11.24 -18.97 16.73
CA GLU A 225 12.66 -19.12 16.43
C GLU A 225 13.44 -17.84 16.77
N ASP A 226 14.77 -17.94 16.89
CA ASP A 226 15.62 -16.81 17.28
C ASP A 226 15.61 -15.66 16.23
N ASP A 227 15.23 -15.95 14.98
CA ASP A 227 15.04 -14.98 13.91
C ASP A 227 13.65 -14.29 13.94
N GLY A 228 12.79 -14.67 14.88
CA GLY A 228 11.43 -14.17 15.02
C GLY A 228 10.39 -14.86 14.13
N SER A 229 10.79 -15.88 13.37
CA SER A 229 9.87 -16.74 12.62
C SER A 229 9.15 -17.72 13.55
N TYR A 230 8.07 -18.34 13.03
CA TYR A 230 7.27 -19.30 13.78
C TYR A 230 7.32 -20.64 13.06
N ARG A 231 7.70 -21.67 13.80
CA ARG A 231 7.65 -23.06 13.32
C ARG A 231 6.52 -23.79 14.00
N VAL A 232 5.68 -24.48 13.23
CA VAL A 232 4.61 -25.34 13.77
C VAL A 232 5.23 -26.65 14.27
N ASP A 233 5.20 -26.87 15.58
CA ASP A 233 5.73 -28.09 16.20
C ASP A 233 4.63 -29.16 16.37
N GLN A 234 3.40 -28.72 16.66
CA GLN A 234 2.25 -29.62 16.80
C GLN A 234 1.06 -29.09 16.01
N TRP A 235 0.33 -30.00 15.38
CA TRP A 235 -0.82 -29.71 14.54
C TRP A 235 -1.90 -30.78 14.76
N SER A 236 -3.14 -30.36 14.94
CA SER A 236 -4.31 -31.22 14.80
C SER A 236 -5.44 -30.45 14.12
N ASP A 237 -6.15 -31.11 13.23
CA ASP A 237 -7.34 -30.64 12.53
C ASP A 237 -8.59 -31.47 12.88
N ASP A 238 -8.46 -32.38 13.85
CA ASP A 238 -9.55 -33.20 14.37
C ASP A 238 -9.82 -32.85 15.85
N PRO A 239 -10.89 -32.09 16.14
CA PRO A 239 -11.29 -31.71 17.50
C PRO A 239 -11.53 -32.88 18.46
N SER A 240 -11.81 -34.08 17.93
CA SER A 240 -12.07 -35.27 18.74
C SER A 240 -10.80 -35.98 19.21
N SER A 241 -9.67 -35.72 18.53
CA SER A 241 -8.38 -36.37 18.78
C SER A 241 -7.75 -35.97 20.12
N ASP A 242 -6.98 -36.89 20.71
CA ASP A 242 -6.24 -36.59 21.95
C ASP A 242 -5.12 -35.56 21.71
N ALA A 243 -4.54 -35.55 20.51
CA ALA A 243 -3.59 -34.53 20.07
C ALA A 243 -4.21 -33.13 20.11
N TRP A 244 -5.45 -32.98 19.60
CA TRP A 244 -6.18 -31.72 19.66
C TRP A 244 -6.38 -31.26 21.09
N LYS A 245 -6.93 -32.12 21.95
CA LYS A 245 -7.20 -31.80 23.35
C LYS A 245 -5.92 -31.40 24.09
N THR A 246 -4.79 -32.00 23.73
CA THR A 246 -3.47 -31.67 24.29
C THR A 246 -3.00 -30.29 23.84
N ILE A 247 -3.03 -30.00 22.53
CA ILE A 247 -2.60 -28.72 21.95
C ILE A 247 -3.53 -27.59 22.42
N ALA A 248 -4.84 -27.78 22.26
CA ALA A 248 -5.84 -26.76 22.56
C ALA A 248 -6.10 -26.59 24.05
N LYS A 249 -5.55 -27.42 24.95
CA LYS A 249 -5.79 -27.37 26.41
C LYS A 249 -5.73 -25.95 26.99
N PRO A 250 -4.78 -25.06 26.64
CA PRO A 250 -4.72 -23.71 27.20
C PRO A 250 -5.89 -22.81 26.77
N ILE A 251 -6.59 -23.18 25.69
CA ILE A 251 -7.61 -22.37 25.01
C ILE A 251 -8.91 -23.13 24.72
N ALA A 252 -9.08 -24.35 25.24
CA ALA A 252 -10.18 -25.25 24.91
C ALA A 252 -11.53 -24.68 25.33
N GLU A 253 -11.66 -24.20 26.58
CA GLU A 253 -12.89 -23.62 27.10
C GLU A 253 -13.37 -22.41 26.29
N ALA A 254 -12.44 -21.54 25.88
CA ALA A 254 -12.75 -20.39 25.05
C ALA A 254 -13.11 -20.78 23.61
N THR A 255 -12.49 -21.84 23.09
CA THR A 255 -12.77 -22.35 21.74
C THR A 255 -14.15 -23.01 21.67
N ASP A 256 -14.51 -23.82 22.66
CA ASP A 256 -15.82 -24.49 22.75
C ASP A 256 -16.97 -23.50 22.94
N ASP A 257 -16.76 -22.44 23.73
CA ASP A 257 -17.74 -21.36 23.90
C ASP A 257 -18.01 -20.61 22.58
N ILE A 258 -16.96 -20.34 21.80
CA ILE A 258 -17.10 -19.67 20.50
C ILE A 258 -17.79 -20.59 19.48
N LEU A 259 -17.40 -21.88 19.43
CA LEU A 259 -18.02 -22.83 18.52
C LEU A 259 -19.50 -23.03 18.81
N SER A 260 -19.87 -23.17 20.09
CA SER A 260 -21.26 -23.35 20.52
C SER A 260 -22.13 -22.09 20.30
N LYS A 261 -21.55 -20.89 20.38
CA LYS A 261 -22.24 -19.62 20.13
C LYS A 261 -22.23 -19.18 18.66
N SER A 262 -21.47 -19.85 17.79
CA SER A 262 -21.27 -19.40 16.41
C SER A 262 -22.47 -19.72 15.49
N THR A 263 -23.51 -18.88 15.54
CA THR A 263 -24.54 -18.79 14.49
C THR A 263 -24.01 -18.26 13.14
N ASN A 264 -22.74 -17.84 13.08
CA ASN A 264 -22.12 -17.16 11.93
C ASN A 264 -21.07 -18.00 11.18
N LEU A 265 -21.02 -19.33 11.37
CA LEU A 265 -20.06 -20.18 10.66
C LEU A 265 -20.18 -20.06 9.13
N SER A 266 -21.38 -19.79 8.61
CA SER A 266 -21.61 -19.50 7.18
C SER A 266 -20.92 -18.21 6.73
N VAL A 267 -20.97 -17.16 7.54
CA VAL A 267 -20.31 -15.87 7.27
C VAL A 267 -18.79 -16.07 7.26
N VAL A 268 -18.25 -16.75 8.28
CA VAL A 268 -16.81 -17.06 8.34
C VAL A 268 -16.36 -17.86 7.13
N LYS A 269 -17.14 -18.85 6.69
CA LYS A 269 -16.83 -19.63 5.49
C LYS A 269 -16.83 -18.79 4.21
N MET A 270 -17.73 -17.80 4.10
CA MET A 270 -17.76 -16.87 2.97
C MET A 270 -16.57 -15.92 2.99
N GLU A 271 -16.22 -15.35 4.14
CA GLU A 271 -15.03 -14.50 4.30
C GLU A 271 -13.75 -15.24 3.95
N LEU A 272 -13.61 -16.48 4.44
CA LEU A 272 -12.47 -17.34 4.13
C LEU A 272 -12.37 -17.66 2.64
N ALA A 273 -13.50 -17.88 1.96
CA ALA A 273 -13.52 -18.14 0.52
C ALA A 273 -13.13 -16.91 -0.31
N ALA A 274 -13.56 -15.72 0.11
CA ALA A 274 -13.13 -14.47 -0.51
C ALA A 274 -11.62 -14.22 -0.31
N GLU A 275 -11.10 -14.45 0.89
CA GLU A 275 -9.67 -14.27 1.18
C GLU A 275 -8.80 -15.26 0.38
N THR A 276 -9.21 -16.53 0.21
CA THR A 276 -8.45 -17.46 -0.63
C THR A 276 -8.44 -17.05 -2.10
N GLU A 277 -9.54 -16.49 -2.60
CA GLU A 277 -9.66 -15.94 -3.95
C GLU A 277 -8.75 -14.70 -4.15
N ASP A 278 -8.79 -13.73 -3.24
CA ASP A 278 -7.92 -12.55 -3.31
C ASP A 278 -6.44 -12.94 -3.29
N ARG A 279 -6.08 -13.92 -2.46
CA ARG A 279 -4.70 -14.41 -2.36
C ARG A 279 -4.22 -15.08 -3.65
N ILE A 280 -5.07 -15.82 -4.36
CA ILE A 280 -4.64 -16.44 -5.62
C ILE A 280 -4.41 -15.38 -6.71
N PHE A 281 -5.21 -14.33 -6.75
CA PHE A 281 -4.95 -13.21 -7.66
C PHE A 281 -3.64 -12.51 -7.35
N ALA A 282 -3.34 -12.25 -6.08
CA ALA A 282 -2.06 -11.67 -5.65
C ALA A 282 -0.86 -12.58 -6.00
N GLU A 283 -0.99 -13.89 -5.81
CA GLU A 283 0.07 -14.86 -6.14
C GLU A 283 0.30 -14.94 -7.66
N LEU A 284 -0.75 -14.88 -8.47
CA LEU A 284 -0.63 -14.86 -9.94
C LEU A 284 -0.01 -13.56 -10.47
N GLN A 285 -0.21 -12.43 -9.80
CA GLN A 285 0.46 -11.17 -10.18
C GLN A 285 1.96 -11.16 -9.90
N ARG A 286 2.44 -12.00 -8.96
CA ARG A 286 3.87 -12.12 -8.62
C ARG A 286 4.65 -13.03 -9.57
N ARG A 287 3.96 -13.87 -10.35
CA ARG A 287 4.56 -14.81 -11.31
C ARG A 287 4.62 -14.19 -12.70
#